data_AF-M4DQM7-F1
#
_entry.id   AF-M4DQM7-F1
#
_cell.length_a   1.000
_cell.length_b   1.000
_cell.length_c   1.000
_cell.angle_alpha   90.00
_cell.angle_beta   90.00
_cell.angle_gamma   90.00
#
_symmetry.space_group_name_H-M   'P 1'
#
loop_
_entity.id
_entity.type
_entity.pdbx_description
1 polymer ?
#
loop_
_entity_poly.entity_id
_entity_poly.type
_entity_poly.pdbx_seq_one_letter_code
_entity_poly.pdbx_strand_id
1 'polypeptide(L)'
;MASGTLTPMGTRRRRSSFPESVTVQIIARLPLRSIARFKSISKQWRSLIESSYFRSLFVSLHRNSSSSSWSLMFPIKFKNPITEAIGFHGDLPKSLASYLIPFQLYPNHSTLDYYYIASSNGLVWIEVCFGLDEYRNIEAKFFVGNPVTQEWVEIHQPQDPSTIATSIVTRVVNGVVSSFKLINTTYEVNDANDVRSMHVYSSETGAWSFKRIRSPVPLQRAGFNKPLILNGTVYVWDKRVGDDDTAPGVLVAYDFFAEEDDDLCRIIPLPGLYNEYVRRCLTSSCGDVIYVEILDRRLKVWKLKSDNSDGEWWRLTREEIDMASVGFDVNCFPLGVNPFDTGLVYLWSRHHSCVVSGNVRTREFTLRQETETWSDGEGKWSINTSDSKKYIEEVYELNTALVITLSQFVPPQWMDPVPRPPY
;
A
#
# COMPACT_ATOMS: atom_id res chain seq x y z
N MET A 1 -53.78 27.11 65.62
CA MET A 1 -53.51 26.65 64.24
C MET A 1 -52.06 26.94 63.93
N ALA A 2 -51.19 25.94 64.04
CA ALA A 2 -49.79 26.04 63.63
C ALA A 2 -49.63 25.19 62.36
N SER A 3 -49.31 25.85 61.25
CA SER A 3 -49.12 25.24 59.95
C SER A 3 -47.68 24.73 59.84
N GLY A 4 -47.52 23.41 59.79
CA GLY A 4 -46.24 22.76 59.51
C GLY A 4 -45.95 22.79 58.00
N THR A 5 -44.90 23.49 57.61
CA THR A 5 -44.40 23.54 56.22
C THR A 5 -43.34 22.45 56.04
N LEU A 6 -43.65 21.45 55.22
CA LEU A 6 -42.74 20.42 54.74
C LEU A 6 -41.74 21.02 53.73
N THR A 7 -40.46 20.99 54.05
CA THR A 7 -39.36 21.17 53.07
C THR A 7 -39.27 19.95 52.15
N PRO A 8 -39.19 20.11 50.81
CA PRO A 8 -38.79 19.01 49.95
C PRO A 8 -37.26 18.92 49.92
N MET A 9 -36.74 17.80 50.43
CA MET A 9 -35.36 17.35 50.21
C MET A 9 -35.13 17.13 48.71
N GLY A 10 -34.31 17.99 48.09
CA GLY A 10 -33.79 17.77 46.75
C GLY A 10 -32.82 16.58 46.76
N THR A 11 -33.27 15.42 46.33
CA THR A 11 -32.39 14.28 46.03
C THR A 11 -31.57 14.60 44.78
N ARG A 12 -30.35 15.09 45.00
CA ARG A 12 -29.33 15.23 43.94
C ARG A 12 -28.97 13.83 43.46
N ARG A 13 -29.62 13.38 42.38
CA ARG A 13 -29.34 12.11 41.70
C ARG A 13 -27.86 12.11 41.28
N ARG A 14 -27.00 11.42 42.04
CA ARG A 14 -25.60 11.16 41.66
C ARG A 14 -25.65 10.40 40.33
N ARG A 15 -25.35 11.07 39.22
CA ARG A 15 -25.02 10.38 37.98
C ARG A 15 -23.75 9.58 38.27
N SER A 16 -23.85 8.26 38.26
CA SER A 16 -22.70 7.37 38.24
C SER A 16 -21.97 7.61 36.91
N SER A 17 -21.02 8.53 36.90
CA SER A 17 -20.12 8.70 35.76
C SER A 17 -19.15 7.53 35.76
N PHE A 18 -19.10 6.77 34.66
CA PHE A 18 -18.00 5.85 34.43
C PHE A 18 -16.66 6.59 34.55
N PRO A 19 -15.60 5.94 35.07
CA PRO A 19 -14.27 6.52 35.03
C PRO A 19 -13.88 6.86 33.60
N GLU A 20 -13.30 8.05 33.38
CA GLU A 20 -12.92 8.54 32.04
C GLU A 20 -12.03 7.54 31.30
N SER A 21 -11.12 6.87 32.00
CA SER A 21 -10.25 5.82 31.45
C SER A 21 -11.03 4.62 30.88
N VAL A 22 -12.09 4.17 31.56
CA VAL A 22 -12.93 3.05 31.09
C VAL A 22 -13.71 3.49 29.85
N THR A 23 -14.24 4.70 29.88
CA THR A 23 -14.96 5.31 28.76
C THR A 23 -14.07 5.42 27.51
N VAL A 24 -12.83 5.86 27.65
CA VAL A 24 -11.85 5.94 26.57
C VAL A 24 -11.62 4.57 25.95
N GLN A 25 -11.42 3.54 26.77
CA GLN A 25 -11.20 2.17 26.31
C GLN A 25 -12.43 1.57 25.60
N ILE A 26 -13.64 1.92 26.02
CA ILE A 26 -14.86 1.49 25.35
C ILE A 26 -14.91 2.10 23.94
N ILE A 27 -14.71 3.41 23.83
CA ILE A 27 -14.81 4.10 22.55
C ILE A 27 -13.70 3.68 21.60
N ALA A 28 -12.48 3.48 22.08
CA ALA A 28 -11.36 3.04 21.25
C ALA A 28 -11.58 1.66 20.61
N ARG A 29 -12.52 0.85 21.12
CA ARG A 29 -12.89 -0.46 20.53
C ARG A 29 -14.03 -0.38 19.53
N LEU A 30 -14.69 0.77 19.38
CA LEU A 30 -15.79 0.93 18.44
C LEU A 30 -15.30 1.10 16.99
N PRO A 31 -16.12 0.79 15.99
CA PRO A 31 -15.80 1.07 14.59
C PRO A 31 -15.58 2.59 14.36
N LEU A 32 -14.69 2.92 13.43
CA LEU A 32 -14.34 4.32 13.09
C LEU A 32 -15.56 5.19 12.79
N ARG A 33 -16.59 4.63 12.15
CA ARG A 33 -17.83 5.36 11.86
C ARG A 33 -18.57 5.82 13.11
N SER A 34 -18.61 4.98 14.14
CA SER A 34 -19.23 5.32 15.42
C SER A 34 -18.42 6.41 16.13
N ILE A 35 -17.09 6.27 16.12
CA ILE A 35 -16.17 7.27 16.69
C ILE A 35 -16.30 8.62 15.97
N ALA A 36 -16.38 8.62 14.64
CA ALA A 36 -16.57 9.83 13.84
C ALA A 36 -17.88 10.55 14.20
N ARG A 37 -18.98 9.82 14.43
CA ARG A 37 -20.25 10.39 14.91
C ARG A 37 -20.11 10.99 16.32
N PHE A 38 -19.34 10.37 17.21
CA PHE A 38 -19.15 10.85 18.58
C PHE A 38 -18.42 12.19 18.66
N LYS A 39 -17.55 12.51 17.69
CA LYS A 39 -16.95 13.85 17.56
C LYS A 39 -18.01 14.96 17.44
N SER A 40 -19.18 14.65 16.87
CA SER A 40 -20.28 15.61 16.69
C SER A 40 -21.20 15.77 17.91
N ILE A 41 -21.09 14.89 18.92
CA ILE A 41 -22.03 14.83 20.05
C ILE A 41 -21.61 15.75 21.21
N SER A 42 -20.32 15.89 21.49
CA SER A 42 -19.84 16.90 22.45
C SER A 42 -18.39 17.30 22.22
N LYS A 43 -18.05 18.54 22.62
CA LYS A 43 -16.69 19.09 22.52
C LYS A 43 -15.66 18.29 23.32
N GLN A 44 -16.07 17.73 24.47
CA GLN A 44 -15.19 16.90 25.30
C GLN A 44 -14.84 15.59 24.59
N TRP A 45 -15.84 14.93 23.99
CA TRP A 45 -15.59 13.71 23.19
C TRP A 45 -14.72 14.01 21.99
N ARG A 46 -14.98 15.11 21.29
CA ARG A 46 -14.15 15.53 20.16
C ARG A 46 -12.70 15.72 20.58
N SER A 47 -12.44 16.49 21.64
CA SER A 47 -11.09 16.72 22.15
C SER A 47 -10.41 15.42 22.61
N LEU A 48 -11.15 14.51 23.24
CA LEU A 48 -10.61 13.21 23.63
C LEU A 48 -10.24 12.36 22.42
N ILE A 49 -11.14 12.24 21.45
CA ILE A 49 -10.96 11.43 20.24
C ILE A 49 -9.84 11.98 19.37
N GLU A 50 -9.70 13.31 19.29
CA GLU A 50 -8.62 13.98 18.54
C GLU A 50 -7.28 13.98 19.30
N SER A 51 -7.22 13.49 20.54
CA SER A 51 -5.97 13.41 21.31
C SER A 51 -5.01 12.34 20.76
N SER A 52 -3.71 12.60 20.87
CA SER A 52 -2.65 11.63 20.49
C SER A 52 -2.75 10.32 21.27
N TYR A 53 -3.13 10.39 22.55
CA TYR A 53 -3.32 9.21 23.41
C TYR A 53 -4.44 8.32 22.87
N PHE A 54 -5.62 8.88 22.57
CA PHE A 54 -6.74 8.12 22.05
C PHE A 54 -6.40 7.47 20.70
N ARG A 55 -5.75 8.21 19.80
CA ARG A 55 -5.32 7.72 18.49
C ARG A 55 -4.36 6.54 18.61
N SER A 56 -3.33 6.68 19.46
CA SER A 56 -2.35 5.62 19.71
C SER A 56 -3.01 4.37 20.29
N LEU A 57 -3.95 4.56 21.22
CA LEU A 57 -4.73 3.47 21.80
C LEU A 57 -5.60 2.78 20.74
N PHE A 58 -6.31 3.55 19.92
CA PHE A 58 -7.14 3.02 18.83
C PHE A 58 -6.29 2.20 17.84
N VAL A 59 -5.21 2.76 17.34
CA VAL A 59 -4.30 2.11 16.39
C VAL A 59 -3.71 0.84 16.99
N SER A 60 -3.32 0.86 18.27
CA SER A 60 -2.82 -0.34 18.95
C SER A 60 -3.89 -1.43 19.08
N LEU A 61 -5.15 -1.08 19.33
CA LEU A 61 -6.24 -2.04 19.47
C LEU A 61 -6.68 -2.63 18.12
N HIS A 62 -6.54 -1.87 17.04
CA HIS A 62 -7.00 -2.26 15.70
C HIS A 62 -5.87 -2.63 14.73
N ARG A 63 -4.62 -2.75 15.21
CA ARG A 63 -3.43 -3.03 14.38
C ARG A 63 -3.59 -4.27 13.48
N ASN A 64 -4.30 -5.28 13.96
CA ASN A 64 -4.48 -6.57 13.27
C ASN A 64 -5.95 -6.87 12.95
N SER A 65 -6.80 -5.85 12.84
CA SER A 65 -8.21 -6.06 12.54
C SER A 65 -8.39 -6.50 11.08
N SER A 66 -8.67 -7.80 10.87
CA SER A 66 -8.91 -8.43 9.56
C SER A 66 -10.05 -7.81 8.75
N SER A 67 -10.92 -7.01 9.39
CA SER A 67 -12.03 -6.30 8.77
C SER A 67 -11.62 -5.01 8.03
N SER A 68 -10.34 -4.63 8.09
CA SER A 68 -9.83 -3.45 7.39
C SER A 68 -9.90 -3.66 5.88
N SER A 69 -10.45 -2.68 5.16
CA SER A 69 -10.49 -2.72 3.69
C SER A 69 -9.09 -2.58 3.10
N TRP A 70 -8.84 -3.17 1.93
CA TRP A 70 -7.57 -3.07 1.22
C TRP A 70 -7.74 -3.45 -0.26
N SER A 71 -6.81 -3.01 -1.11
CA SER A 71 -6.75 -3.44 -2.51
C SER A 71 -5.30 -3.69 -2.95
N LEU A 72 -5.09 -4.64 -3.85
CA LEU A 72 -3.88 -4.81 -4.64
C LEU A 72 -4.11 -4.12 -5.99
N MET A 73 -3.51 -2.95 -6.15
CA MET A 73 -3.64 -2.10 -7.33
C MET A 73 -2.62 -2.48 -8.39
N PHE A 74 -3.00 -2.39 -9.67
CA PHE A 74 -2.02 -2.49 -10.74
C PHE A 74 -1.09 -1.27 -10.72
N PRO A 75 0.23 -1.46 -10.89
CA PRO A 75 1.17 -0.35 -10.92
C PRO A 75 1.03 0.49 -12.21
N ILE A 76 1.66 1.68 -12.18
CA ILE A 76 1.69 2.75 -13.19
C ILE A 76 1.55 2.27 -14.65
N LYS A 77 0.71 2.98 -15.41
CA LYS A 77 0.52 2.87 -16.88
C LYS A 77 0.18 1.46 -17.37
N PHE A 78 -0.58 0.71 -16.58
CA PHE A 78 -1.41 -0.34 -17.17
C PHE A 78 -2.37 0.32 -18.18
N LYS A 79 -2.68 -0.35 -19.30
CA LYS A 79 -3.44 0.22 -20.44
C LYS A 79 -4.82 0.78 -20.10
N ASN A 80 -5.29 0.60 -18.87
CA ASN A 80 -6.59 1.02 -18.40
C ASN A 80 -6.45 2.08 -17.29
N PRO A 81 -7.49 2.90 -17.07
CA PRO A 81 -7.60 3.76 -15.88
C PRO A 81 -7.41 2.96 -14.58
N ILE A 82 -7.33 3.66 -13.45
CA ILE A 82 -7.15 3.09 -12.09
C ILE A 82 -7.98 1.81 -11.88
N THR A 83 -7.29 0.66 -11.80
CA THR A 83 -7.90 -0.65 -11.57
C THR A 83 -7.23 -1.40 -10.42
N GLU A 84 -8.04 -2.16 -9.68
CA GLU A 84 -7.58 -3.10 -8.66
C GLU A 84 -7.58 -4.51 -9.24
N ALA A 85 -6.53 -5.29 -8.96
CA ALA A 85 -6.49 -6.70 -9.27
C ALA A 85 -7.41 -7.48 -8.33
N ILE A 86 -7.29 -7.17 -7.03
CA ILE A 86 -8.05 -7.78 -5.94
C ILE A 86 -8.35 -6.67 -4.93
N GLY A 87 -9.60 -6.54 -4.51
CA GLY A 87 -10.04 -5.65 -3.44
C GLY A 87 -10.85 -6.40 -2.40
N PHE A 88 -10.66 -6.04 -1.15
CA PHE A 88 -11.53 -6.39 -0.04
C PHE A 88 -12.05 -5.11 0.58
N HIS A 89 -13.36 -4.93 0.54
CA HIS A 89 -14.03 -3.79 1.13
C HIS A 89 -14.94 -4.29 2.25
N GLY A 90 -14.37 -4.39 3.45
CA GLY A 90 -15.06 -4.80 4.68
C GLY A 90 -16.23 -3.87 5.02
N ASP A 91 -15.99 -2.88 5.88
CA ASP A 91 -17.04 -1.92 6.25
C ASP A 91 -17.38 -0.92 5.13
N LEU A 92 -16.53 -0.79 4.10
CA LEU A 92 -16.72 0.21 3.05
C LEU A 92 -17.89 -0.17 2.11
N PRO A 93 -18.75 0.81 1.74
CA PRO A 93 -19.91 0.57 0.87
C PRO A 93 -19.55 0.08 -0.53
N LYS A 94 -18.36 0.44 -1.03
CA LYS A 94 -17.85 0.16 -2.37
C LYS A 94 -16.35 -0.09 -2.31
N SER A 95 -15.78 -0.59 -3.41
CA SER A 95 -14.34 -0.85 -3.50
C SER A 95 -13.51 0.42 -3.48
N LEU A 96 -12.23 0.29 -3.12
CA LEU A 96 -11.33 1.42 -2.96
C LEU A 96 -11.05 2.15 -4.28
N ALA A 97 -10.93 1.41 -5.38
CA ALA A 97 -10.79 2.01 -6.71
C ALA A 97 -11.96 2.96 -7.06
N SER A 98 -13.18 2.65 -6.60
CA SER A 98 -14.36 3.51 -6.85
C SER A 98 -14.34 4.85 -6.11
N TYR A 99 -13.47 5.02 -5.11
CA TYR A 99 -13.27 6.32 -4.45
C TYR A 99 -12.26 7.20 -5.18
N LEU A 100 -11.53 6.62 -6.14
CA LEU A 100 -10.58 7.34 -6.99
C LEU A 100 -11.24 7.84 -8.29
N ILE A 101 -12.39 7.27 -8.68
CA ILE A 101 -13.06 7.56 -9.96
C ILE A 101 -14.58 7.78 -9.76
N PRO A 102 -15.20 8.80 -10.39
CA PRO A 102 -14.56 9.85 -11.18
C PRO A 102 -13.93 10.90 -10.26
N PHE A 103 -12.70 11.30 -10.56
CA PHE A 103 -12.05 12.41 -9.86
C PHE A 103 -12.51 13.74 -10.47
N GLN A 104 -13.27 14.53 -9.71
CA GLN A 104 -13.87 15.78 -10.19
C GLN A 104 -13.44 16.99 -9.34
N LEU A 105 -12.14 17.31 -9.32
CA LEU A 105 -11.68 18.60 -8.74
C LEU A 105 -11.95 19.79 -9.66
N TYR A 106 -12.10 19.56 -10.97
CA TYR A 106 -12.42 20.60 -11.95
C TYR A 106 -13.68 20.23 -12.73
N PRO A 107 -14.88 20.63 -12.25
CA PRO A 107 -16.15 20.28 -12.87
C PRO A 107 -16.30 20.72 -14.33
N ASN A 108 -15.52 21.74 -14.74
CA ASN A 108 -15.61 22.38 -16.05
C ASN A 108 -14.55 21.91 -17.06
N HIS A 109 -13.64 21.02 -16.68
CA HIS A 109 -12.62 20.49 -17.58
C HIS A 109 -12.97 19.05 -17.98
N SER A 110 -12.95 18.77 -19.29
CA SER A 110 -13.10 17.41 -19.80
C SER A 110 -11.84 16.61 -19.52
N THR A 111 -11.86 15.75 -18.51
CA THR A 111 -10.73 14.86 -18.25
C THR A 111 -10.68 13.71 -19.26
N LEU A 112 -9.51 13.44 -19.82
CA LEU A 112 -9.28 12.34 -20.76
C LEU A 112 -9.05 11.01 -20.03
N ASP A 113 -8.17 11.00 -19.03
CA ASP A 113 -7.79 9.77 -18.31
C ASP A 113 -7.22 10.05 -16.91
N TYR A 114 -7.16 9.01 -16.08
CA TYR A 114 -6.63 9.05 -14.72
C TYR A 114 -5.78 7.81 -14.45
N TYR A 115 -4.56 8.01 -13.97
CA TYR A 115 -3.62 6.92 -13.68
C TYR A 115 -3.26 6.88 -12.20
N TYR A 116 -3.24 5.67 -11.67
CA TYR A 116 -2.75 5.39 -10.32
C TYR A 116 -1.22 5.32 -10.37
N ILE A 117 -0.56 6.06 -9.49
CA ILE A 117 0.90 6.04 -9.41
C ILE A 117 1.33 5.12 -8.27
N ALA A 118 0.97 5.47 -7.04
CA ALA A 118 1.35 4.73 -5.85
C ALA A 118 0.44 5.09 -4.66
N SER A 119 0.51 4.30 -3.61
CA SER A 119 -0.14 4.61 -2.34
C SER A 119 0.74 4.23 -1.16
N SER A 120 0.51 4.91 -0.03
CA SER A 120 1.20 4.65 1.22
C SER A 120 0.36 5.15 2.39
N ASN A 121 0.06 4.28 3.35
CA ASN A 121 -0.73 4.58 4.55
C ASN A 121 -2.01 5.38 4.26
N GLY A 122 -2.78 4.97 3.25
CA GLY A 122 -4.05 5.59 2.92
C GLY A 122 -3.99 6.81 1.98
N LEU A 123 -2.82 7.39 1.78
CA LEU A 123 -2.63 8.41 0.75
C LEU A 123 -2.41 7.74 -0.60
N VAL A 124 -2.97 8.34 -1.65
CA VAL A 124 -2.81 7.91 -3.04
C VAL A 124 -2.26 9.07 -3.85
N TRP A 125 -1.31 8.78 -4.72
CA TRP A 125 -0.81 9.69 -5.72
C TRP A 125 -1.34 9.27 -7.09
N ILE A 126 -1.99 10.21 -7.77
CA ILE A 126 -2.60 10.02 -9.09
C ILE A 126 -2.09 11.06 -10.10
N GLU A 127 -2.09 10.67 -11.36
CA GLU A 127 -1.93 11.52 -12.54
C GLU A 127 -3.29 11.70 -13.21
N VAL A 128 -3.61 12.92 -13.63
CA VAL A 128 -4.88 13.27 -14.26
C VAL A 128 -4.61 14.02 -15.54
N CYS A 129 -5.06 13.47 -16.67
CA CYS A 129 -4.81 14.00 -18.00
C CYS A 129 -6.02 14.80 -18.50
N PHE A 130 -5.82 16.07 -18.87
CA PHE A 130 -6.88 17.00 -19.26
C PHE A 130 -7.00 17.24 -20.75
N GLY A 131 -6.03 16.79 -21.54
CA GLY A 131 -5.99 17.14 -22.95
C GLY A 131 -4.63 16.96 -23.56
N LEU A 132 -4.53 17.46 -24.78
CA LEU A 132 -3.27 17.73 -25.44
C LEU A 132 -3.05 19.25 -25.47
N ASP A 133 -1.84 19.70 -25.18
CA ASP A 133 -1.45 21.09 -25.37
C ASP A 133 -1.30 21.44 -26.87
N GLU A 134 -0.98 22.70 -27.18
CA GLU A 134 -0.76 23.18 -28.56
C GLU A 134 0.33 22.40 -29.33
N TYR A 135 1.25 21.75 -28.60
CA TYR A 135 2.36 20.96 -29.13
C TYR A 135 2.08 19.45 -29.14
N ARG A 136 0.84 19.04 -28.82
CA ARG A 136 0.40 17.65 -28.68
C ARG A 136 1.05 16.87 -27.52
N ASN A 137 1.57 17.55 -26.51
CA ASN A 137 1.95 16.90 -25.26
C ASN A 137 0.71 16.70 -24.39
N ILE A 138 0.71 15.62 -23.60
CA ILE A 138 -0.38 15.36 -22.65
C ILE A 138 -0.31 16.41 -21.54
N GLU A 139 -1.37 17.20 -21.38
CA GLU A 139 -1.52 18.10 -20.24
C GLU A 139 -1.97 17.26 -19.03
N ALA A 140 -1.04 17.01 -18.11
CA ALA A 140 -1.29 16.22 -16.92
C ALA A 140 -1.06 17.03 -15.64
N LYS A 141 -1.91 16.80 -14.64
CA LYS A 141 -1.71 17.30 -13.26
C LYS A 141 -1.64 16.14 -12.30
N PHE A 142 -0.97 16.37 -11.18
CA PHE A 142 -0.67 15.35 -10.20
C PHE A 142 -1.30 15.70 -8.87
N PHE A 143 -1.93 14.71 -8.23
CA PHE A 143 -2.63 14.93 -6.97
C PHE A 143 -2.26 13.87 -5.96
N VAL A 144 -1.97 14.32 -4.74
CA VAL A 144 -1.87 13.46 -3.57
C VAL A 144 -3.08 13.68 -2.70
N GLY A 145 -3.73 12.60 -2.27
CA GLY A 145 -4.88 12.75 -1.41
C GLY A 145 -5.33 11.47 -0.74
N ASN A 146 -6.35 11.63 0.11
CA ASN A 146 -7.03 10.53 0.76
C ASN A 146 -8.37 10.29 0.05
N PRO A 147 -8.53 9.18 -0.69
CA PRO A 147 -9.74 8.92 -1.46
C PRO A 147 -10.97 8.73 -0.59
N VAL A 148 -10.80 8.35 0.68
CA VAL A 148 -11.94 8.14 1.58
C VAL A 148 -12.42 9.47 2.18
N THR A 149 -11.54 10.44 2.48
CA THR A 149 -11.98 11.80 2.88
C THR A 149 -12.29 12.71 1.69
N GLN A 150 -11.89 12.34 0.47
CA GLN A 150 -11.96 13.19 -0.71
C GLN A 150 -11.16 14.51 -0.56
N GLU A 151 -10.11 14.48 0.24
CA GLU A 151 -9.17 15.58 0.36
C GLU A 151 -7.97 15.35 -0.54
N TRP A 152 -7.68 16.35 -1.38
CA TRP A 152 -6.65 16.28 -2.40
C TRP A 152 -5.80 17.55 -2.41
N VAL A 153 -4.53 17.38 -2.74
CA VAL A 153 -3.54 18.45 -2.88
C VAL A 153 -2.91 18.32 -4.26
N GLU A 154 -2.96 19.40 -5.04
CA GLU A 154 -2.28 19.49 -6.34
C GLU A 154 -0.77 19.64 -6.11
N ILE A 155 0.02 18.84 -6.83
CA ILE A 155 1.47 18.83 -6.76
C ILE A 155 2.04 19.26 -8.10
N HIS A 156 2.70 20.41 -8.10
CA HIS A 156 3.46 20.88 -9.25
C HIS A 156 4.68 19.99 -9.45
N GLN A 157 4.85 19.44 -10.65
CA GLN A 157 5.99 18.57 -10.98
C GLN A 157 7.30 19.38 -11.09
N PRO A 158 8.46 18.73 -10.91
CA PRO A 158 9.74 19.38 -11.17
C PRO A 158 9.83 19.82 -12.64
N GLN A 159 10.62 20.87 -12.92
CA GLN A 159 10.80 21.43 -14.26
C GLN A 159 11.57 20.51 -15.22
N ASP A 160 12.16 19.43 -14.71
CA ASP A 160 12.91 18.46 -15.50
C ASP A 160 11.94 17.49 -16.23
N PRO A 161 11.89 17.52 -17.57
CA PRO A 161 10.98 16.68 -18.36
C PRO A 161 11.43 15.21 -18.41
N SER A 162 12.65 14.88 -17.95
CA SER A 162 13.17 13.51 -17.94
C SER A 162 12.69 12.68 -16.74
N THR A 163 11.93 13.29 -15.84
CA THR A 163 11.51 12.66 -14.59
C THR A 163 10.22 11.86 -14.77
N ILE A 164 10.14 10.70 -14.11
CA ILE A 164 8.95 9.85 -14.11
C ILE A 164 8.44 9.69 -12.68
N ALA A 165 7.18 10.08 -12.45
CA ALA A 165 6.49 9.87 -11.18
C ALA A 165 6.44 8.37 -10.85
N THR A 166 7.02 8.00 -9.71
CA THR A 166 7.32 6.59 -9.42
C THR A 166 6.72 6.11 -8.11
N SER A 167 6.82 6.90 -7.03
CA SER A 167 6.35 6.43 -5.72
C SER A 167 6.04 7.49 -4.69
N ILE A 168 5.30 7.10 -3.66
CA ILE A 168 5.01 7.90 -2.46
C ILE A 168 5.45 7.12 -1.22
N VAL A 169 6.15 7.79 -0.32
CA VAL A 169 6.49 7.28 1.01
C VAL A 169 5.89 8.20 2.07
N THR A 170 5.48 7.63 3.20
CA THR A 170 4.83 8.38 4.29
C THR A 170 5.53 8.13 5.62
N ARG A 171 5.58 9.18 6.46
CA ARG A 171 6.00 9.11 7.85
C ARG A 171 4.77 9.12 8.74
N VAL A 172 4.60 8.06 9.52
CA VAL A 172 3.45 7.89 10.42
C VAL A 172 3.87 8.14 11.86
N VAL A 173 3.18 9.05 12.54
CA VAL A 173 3.37 9.36 13.97
C VAL A 173 2.04 9.15 14.67
N ASN A 174 2.02 8.29 15.70
CA ASN A 174 0.81 7.93 16.45
C ASN A 174 -0.36 7.45 15.56
N GLY A 175 -0.02 6.71 14.50
CA GLY A 175 -0.98 6.15 13.53
C GLY A 175 -1.59 7.16 12.56
N VAL A 176 -1.06 8.38 12.50
CA VAL A 176 -1.44 9.42 11.55
C VAL A 176 -0.28 9.71 10.60
N VAL A 177 -0.58 9.88 9.32
CA VAL A 177 0.41 10.36 8.35
C VAL A 177 0.75 11.80 8.69
N SER A 178 1.98 12.02 9.17
CA SER A 178 2.50 13.32 9.58
C SER A 178 3.10 14.09 8.40
N SER A 179 3.82 13.38 7.53
CA SER A 179 4.40 13.91 6.32
C SER A 179 4.54 12.83 5.26
N PHE A 180 4.72 13.24 4.01
CA PHE A 180 4.98 12.36 2.89
C PHE A 180 6.07 12.92 1.99
N LYS A 181 6.73 12.03 1.27
CA LYS A 181 7.65 12.38 0.18
C LYS A 181 7.20 11.71 -1.11
N LEU A 182 7.34 12.42 -2.23
CA LEU A 182 7.06 11.90 -3.57
C LEU A 182 8.38 11.73 -4.31
N ILE A 183 8.50 10.63 -5.04
CA ILE A 183 9.72 10.27 -5.75
C ILE A 183 9.44 10.26 -7.25
N ASN A 184 10.13 11.16 -7.97
CA ASN A 184 10.27 11.06 -9.42
C ASN A 184 11.66 10.51 -9.74
N THR A 185 11.76 9.38 -10.44
CA THR A 185 13.05 8.85 -10.87
C THR A 185 13.48 9.52 -12.17
N THR A 186 14.77 9.77 -12.34
CA THR A 186 15.32 10.28 -13.59
C THR A 186 16.01 9.15 -14.36
N TYR A 187 16.01 9.25 -15.68
CA TYR A 187 16.80 8.38 -16.57
C TYR A 187 17.96 9.20 -17.13
N GLU A 188 18.93 9.53 -16.27
CA GLU A 188 20.16 10.19 -16.71
C GLU A 188 21.06 9.17 -17.42
N VAL A 189 21.25 9.35 -18.73
CA VAL A 189 22.07 8.46 -19.58
C VAL A 189 23.53 8.36 -19.09
N ASN A 190 23.99 9.35 -18.33
CA ASN A 190 25.36 9.44 -17.81
C ASN A 190 25.53 8.91 -16.38
N ASP A 191 24.45 8.48 -15.71
CA ASP A 191 24.58 7.93 -14.36
C ASP A 191 25.38 6.62 -14.41
N ALA A 192 26.32 6.47 -13.50
CA ALA A 192 27.00 5.20 -13.29
C ALA A 192 25.98 4.15 -12.79
N ASN A 193 26.20 2.88 -13.13
CA ASN A 193 25.27 1.78 -12.80
C ASN A 193 25.07 1.57 -11.28
N ASP A 194 25.92 2.16 -10.45
CA ASP A 194 25.82 2.17 -9.00
C ASP A 194 25.15 3.45 -8.45
N VAL A 195 24.66 4.35 -9.30
CA VAL A 195 24.00 5.61 -8.90
C VAL A 195 22.56 5.62 -9.41
N ARG A 196 21.64 6.12 -8.58
CA ARG A 196 20.27 6.43 -8.99
C ARG A 196 19.95 7.87 -8.66
N SER A 197 19.67 8.66 -9.69
CA SER A 197 19.22 10.04 -9.56
C SER A 197 17.69 10.13 -9.51
N MET A 198 17.20 11.07 -8.70
CA MET A 198 15.77 11.31 -8.52
C MET A 198 15.48 12.72 -8.02
N HIS A 199 14.23 13.14 -8.19
CA HIS A 199 13.68 14.29 -7.51
C HIS A 199 12.77 13.82 -6.39
N VAL A 200 12.93 14.42 -5.21
CA VAL A 200 12.15 14.11 -4.01
C VAL A 200 11.41 15.35 -3.55
N TYR A 201 10.09 15.30 -3.60
CA TYR A 201 9.22 16.29 -2.98
C TYR A 201 9.08 16.00 -1.50
N SER A 202 9.06 17.02 -0.65
CA SER A 202 8.69 16.87 0.76
C SER A 202 7.45 17.69 1.09
N SER A 203 6.44 17.06 1.71
CA SER A 203 5.25 17.77 2.19
C SER A 203 5.57 18.75 3.34
N GLU A 204 6.72 18.60 4.00
CA GLU A 204 7.14 19.47 5.11
C GLU A 204 7.70 20.80 4.60
N THR A 205 8.30 20.81 3.41
CA THR A 205 8.92 21.98 2.79
C THR A 205 8.11 22.53 1.61
N GLY A 206 7.23 21.72 1.02
CA GLY A 206 6.51 22.07 -0.20
C GLY A 206 7.38 22.13 -1.45
N ALA A 207 8.61 21.62 -1.39
CA ALA A 207 9.60 21.77 -2.45
C ALA A 207 10.14 20.42 -2.93
N TRP A 208 10.54 20.41 -4.21
CA TRP A 208 11.34 19.34 -4.80
C TRP A 208 12.82 19.59 -4.54
N SER A 209 13.55 18.52 -4.28
CA SER A 209 15.00 18.50 -4.15
C SER A 209 15.57 17.39 -5.02
N PHE A 210 16.71 17.63 -5.65
CA PHE A 210 17.43 16.58 -6.38
C PHE A 210 18.22 15.73 -5.39
N LYS A 211 18.18 14.41 -5.56
CA LYS A 211 18.88 13.44 -4.71
C LYS A 211 19.52 12.35 -5.54
N ARG A 212 20.73 11.93 -5.15
CA ARG A 212 21.41 10.75 -5.67
C ARG A 212 21.60 9.75 -4.55
N ILE A 213 21.24 8.50 -4.82
CA ILE A 213 21.58 7.40 -3.94
C ILE A 213 22.62 6.52 -4.63
N ARG A 214 23.53 5.97 -3.84
CA ARG A 214 24.58 5.06 -4.28
C ARG A 214 24.26 3.64 -3.87
N SER A 215 24.66 2.70 -4.72
CA SER A 215 24.61 1.28 -4.47
C SER A 215 26.02 0.76 -4.20
N PRO A 216 26.22 -0.11 -3.19
CA PRO A 216 27.48 -0.81 -2.98
C PRO A 216 27.93 -1.67 -4.18
N VAL A 217 27.02 -1.99 -5.10
CA VAL A 217 27.29 -2.79 -6.30
C VAL A 217 26.65 -2.15 -7.54
N PRO A 218 27.23 -2.28 -8.74
CA PRO A 218 26.59 -1.85 -9.97
C PRO A 218 25.33 -2.66 -10.27
N LEU A 219 24.25 -1.99 -10.67
CA LEU A 219 22.93 -2.57 -10.94
C LEU A 219 22.50 -2.35 -12.39
N GLN A 220 21.65 -3.22 -12.93
CA GLN A 220 21.31 -3.22 -14.35
C GLN A 220 20.31 -2.13 -14.74
N ARG A 221 19.38 -1.76 -13.85
CA ARG A 221 18.30 -0.82 -14.17
C ARG A 221 18.53 0.53 -13.53
N ALA A 222 18.17 1.59 -14.23
CA ALA A 222 18.03 2.92 -13.65
C ALA A 222 16.68 3.06 -12.91
N GLY A 223 16.66 3.81 -11.81
CA GLY A 223 15.43 4.22 -11.11
C GLY A 223 14.78 3.17 -10.20
N PHE A 224 13.49 3.32 -9.90
CA PHE A 224 12.74 2.52 -8.92
C PHE A 224 11.46 1.94 -9.53
N ASN A 225 11.57 1.24 -10.65
CA ASN A 225 10.38 0.72 -11.33
C ASN A 225 9.67 -0.35 -10.46
N LYS A 226 8.33 -0.21 -10.30
CA LYS A 226 7.45 -1.09 -9.51
C LYS A 226 7.90 -1.30 -8.04
N PRO A 227 8.02 -0.23 -7.24
CA PRO A 227 8.51 -0.33 -5.87
C PRO A 227 7.47 -0.91 -4.92
N LEU A 228 7.94 -1.69 -3.95
CA LEU A 228 7.21 -1.97 -2.72
C LEU A 228 7.53 -0.87 -1.71
N ILE A 229 6.50 -0.33 -1.07
CA ILE A 229 6.63 0.71 -0.05
C ILE A 229 6.25 0.17 1.31
N LEU A 230 7.14 0.33 2.28
CA LEU A 230 6.86 -0.08 3.65
C LEU A 230 7.63 0.79 4.64
N ASN A 231 6.92 1.42 5.56
CA ASN A 231 7.49 2.23 6.67
C ASN A 231 8.53 3.27 6.23
N GLY A 232 8.23 4.04 5.18
CA GLY A 232 9.16 5.06 4.67
C GLY A 232 10.28 4.54 3.78
N THR A 233 10.46 3.22 3.73
CA THR A 233 11.46 2.56 2.88
C THR A 233 10.85 2.14 1.54
N VAL A 234 11.61 2.39 0.47
CA VAL A 234 11.37 1.87 -0.88
C VAL A 234 12.18 0.59 -1.06
N TYR A 235 11.52 -0.47 -1.51
CA TYR A 235 12.13 -1.75 -1.87
C TYR A 235 11.90 -2.02 -3.35
N VAL A 236 12.97 -2.20 -4.13
CA VAL A 236 12.90 -2.47 -5.57
C VAL A 236 13.78 -3.65 -5.94
N TRP A 237 13.23 -4.55 -6.75
CA TRP A 237 14.01 -5.64 -7.31
C TRP A 237 14.87 -5.15 -8.47
N ASP A 238 16.13 -5.58 -8.49
CA ASP A 238 17.06 -5.35 -9.58
C ASP A 238 18.05 -6.52 -9.72
N LYS A 239 18.87 -6.49 -10.76
CA LYS A 239 19.99 -7.42 -10.99
C LYS A 239 21.31 -6.69 -10.90
N ARG A 240 22.38 -7.41 -10.55
CA ARG A 240 23.72 -6.86 -10.61
C ARG A 240 24.21 -6.84 -12.06
N VAL A 241 25.06 -5.88 -12.39
CA VAL A 241 25.74 -5.89 -13.68
C VAL A 241 26.61 -7.15 -13.74
N GLY A 242 26.45 -7.94 -14.81
CA GLY A 242 27.12 -9.22 -15.00
C GLY A 242 26.34 -10.44 -14.53
N ASP A 243 25.22 -10.27 -13.81
CA ASP A 243 24.29 -11.38 -13.55
C ASP A 243 23.63 -11.84 -14.86
N ASP A 244 23.51 -13.16 -15.03
CA ASP A 244 22.77 -13.74 -16.14
C ASP A 244 21.24 -13.59 -15.99
N ASP A 245 20.50 -14.00 -17.03
CA ASP A 245 19.04 -13.87 -17.05
C ASP A 245 18.32 -14.74 -16.02
N THR A 246 18.97 -15.80 -15.54
CA THR A 246 18.42 -16.77 -14.60
C THR A 246 18.65 -16.39 -13.13
N ALA A 247 19.56 -15.47 -12.85
CA ALA A 247 19.88 -15.00 -11.50
C ALA A 247 18.65 -14.49 -10.74
N PRO A 248 18.53 -14.78 -9.42
CA PRO A 248 17.42 -14.29 -8.61
C PRO A 248 17.44 -12.77 -8.43
N GLY A 249 18.60 -12.14 -8.55
CA GLY A 249 18.79 -10.71 -8.35
C GLY A 249 18.84 -10.30 -6.88
N VAL A 250 18.63 -9.01 -6.64
CA VAL A 250 18.72 -8.38 -5.33
C VAL A 250 17.53 -7.46 -5.09
N LEU A 251 17.25 -7.19 -3.83
CA LEU A 251 16.34 -6.15 -3.40
C LEU A 251 17.14 -4.94 -2.92
N VAL A 252 16.94 -3.81 -3.58
CA VAL A 252 17.48 -2.50 -3.25
C VAL A 252 16.52 -1.85 -2.27
N ALA A 253 17.00 -1.55 -1.06
CA ALA A 253 16.22 -0.89 -0.02
C ALA A 253 16.81 0.49 0.31
N TYR A 254 15.96 1.51 0.37
CA TYR A 254 16.37 2.87 0.76
C TYR A 254 15.29 3.56 1.59
N ASP A 255 15.64 4.05 2.78
CA ASP A 255 14.73 4.77 3.68
C ASP A 255 14.82 6.28 3.41
N PHE A 256 13.74 6.85 2.89
CA PHE A 256 13.66 8.27 2.54
C PHE A 256 13.48 9.19 3.76
N PHE A 257 13.32 8.62 4.95
CA PHE A 257 13.18 9.35 6.21
C PHE A 257 14.35 9.14 7.17
N ALA A 258 15.38 8.38 6.76
CA ALA A 258 16.65 8.23 7.47
C ALA A 258 17.44 9.55 7.48
N GLU A 259 18.53 9.60 8.25
CA GLU A 259 19.41 10.76 8.37
C GLU A 259 19.99 11.16 7.00
N GLU A 260 20.09 12.47 6.74
CA GLU A 260 20.32 13.02 5.39
C GLU A 260 21.68 12.63 4.79
N ASP A 261 22.67 12.28 5.62
CA ASP A 261 24.01 11.87 5.18
C ASP A 261 24.10 10.42 4.68
N ASP A 262 23.03 9.62 4.85
CA ASP A 262 22.98 8.24 4.35
C ASP A 262 22.38 8.17 2.94
N ASP A 263 23.25 8.35 1.94
CA ASP A 263 22.91 8.17 0.53
C ASP A 263 23.15 6.72 0.05
N LEU A 264 23.52 5.79 0.93
CA LEU A 264 23.83 4.42 0.55
C LEU A 264 22.58 3.53 0.63
N CYS A 265 22.23 2.87 -0.46
CA CYS A 265 21.16 1.88 -0.43
C CYS A 265 21.66 0.53 0.11
N ARG A 266 20.74 -0.19 0.76
CA ARG A 266 20.99 -1.53 1.28
C ARG A 266 20.68 -2.56 0.20
N ILE A 267 21.61 -3.47 -0.04
CA ILE A 267 21.47 -4.54 -1.03
C ILE A 267 21.20 -5.85 -0.32
N ILE A 268 20.05 -6.44 -0.60
CA ILE A 268 19.55 -7.65 0.03
C ILE A 268 19.46 -8.74 -1.04
N PRO A 269 20.32 -9.78 -1.01
CA PRO A 269 20.21 -10.90 -1.95
C PRO A 269 18.82 -11.55 -1.85
N LEU A 270 18.19 -11.83 -2.98
CA LEU A 270 16.96 -12.63 -2.98
C LEU A 270 17.29 -14.11 -2.74
N PRO A 271 16.42 -14.85 -2.02
CA PRO A 271 16.58 -16.29 -1.90
C PRO A 271 16.20 -16.93 -3.25
N GLY A 272 16.70 -18.15 -3.47
CA GLY A 272 16.32 -18.94 -4.63
C GLY A 272 17.50 -19.34 -5.53
N LEU A 273 17.19 -20.19 -6.50
CA LEU A 273 18.16 -20.72 -7.45
C LEU A 273 18.11 -19.92 -8.77
N TYR A 274 19.18 -20.07 -9.54
CA TYR A 274 19.27 -19.58 -10.91
C TYR A 274 18.26 -20.35 -11.77
N ASN A 275 17.19 -19.68 -12.19
CA ASN A 275 16.13 -20.28 -13.00
C ASN A 275 15.32 -19.19 -13.75
N GLU A 276 14.96 -19.46 -15.00
CA GLU A 276 14.17 -18.55 -15.84
C GLU A 276 12.64 -18.76 -15.74
N TYR A 277 12.20 -19.91 -15.22
CA TYR A 277 10.79 -20.32 -15.11
C TYR A 277 10.16 -19.98 -13.75
N VAL A 278 10.98 -19.55 -12.80
CA VAL A 278 10.53 -19.15 -11.48
C VAL A 278 9.68 -17.89 -11.55
N ARG A 279 8.53 -17.94 -10.89
CA ARG A 279 7.59 -16.82 -10.83
C ARG A 279 7.67 -16.19 -9.45
N ARG A 280 7.83 -14.88 -9.43
CA ARG A 280 8.19 -14.15 -8.22
C ARG A 280 7.20 -13.03 -7.94
N CYS A 281 6.94 -12.80 -6.67
CA CYS A 281 6.18 -11.65 -6.20
C CYS A 281 6.86 -11.03 -4.97
N LEU A 282 6.83 -9.70 -4.91
CA LEU A 282 7.23 -8.92 -3.76
C LEU A 282 5.99 -8.17 -3.24
N THR A 283 5.74 -8.29 -1.94
CA THR A 283 4.55 -7.71 -1.29
C THR A 283 4.85 -7.41 0.18
N SER A 284 3.88 -6.83 0.88
CA SER A 284 3.94 -6.61 2.33
C SER A 284 2.77 -7.27 3.05
N SER A 285 3.02 -7.75 4.25
CA SER A 285 1.99 -8.31 5.12
C SER A 285 2.40 -8.16 6.58
N CYS A 286 1.46 -7.75 7.43
CA CYS A 286 1.65 -7.53 8.87
C CYS A 286 2.83 -6.58 9.22
N GLY A 287 3.20 -5.67 8.32
CA GLY A 287 4.34 -4.76 8.51
C GLY A 287 5.70 -5.36 8.12
N ASP A 288 5.74 -6.52 7.47
CA ASP A 288 6.95 -7.17 6.98
C ASP A 288 7.00 -7.20 5.45
N VAL A 289 8.21 -7.23 4.89
CA VAL A 289 8.44 -7.50 3.46
C VAL A 289 8.35 -9.01 3.23
N ILE A 290 7.52 -9.40 2.27
CA ILE A 290 7.27 -10.79 1.91
C ILE A 290 7.66 -11.02 0.45
N TYR A 291 8.42 -12.09 0.23
CA TYR A 291 8.81 -12.57 -1.08
C TYR A 291 8.16 -13.93 -1.33
N VAL A 292 7.43 -14.07 -2.44
CA VAL A 292 6.74 -15.30 -2.81
C VAL A 292 7.34 -15.83 -4.10
N GLU A 293 7.65 -17.12 -4.09
CA GLU A 293 8.28 -17.82 -5.21
C GLU A 293 7.45 -19.05 -5.57
N ILE A 294 7.26 -19.28 -6.87
CA ILE A 294 6.75 -20.54 -7.41
C ILE A 294 7.77 -21.06 -8.45
N LEU A 295 8.38 -22.20 -8.16
CA LEU A 295 9.29 -22.92 -9.06
C LEU A 295 8.98 -24.42 -9.02
N ASP A 296 8.88 -25.08 -10.18
CA ASP A 296 8.61 -26.52 -10.29
C ASP A 296 7.44 -27.01 -9.43
N ARG A 297 6.36 -26.20 -9.41
CA ARG A 297 5.14 -26.43 -8.62
C ARG A 297 5.34 -26.31 -7.10
N ARG A 298 6.48 -25.79 -6.63
CA ARG A 298 6.75 -25.52 -5.22
C ARG A 298 6.49 -24.05 -4.93
N LEU A 299 5.48 -23.78 -4.10
CA LEU A 299 5.21 -22.46 -3.55
C LEU A 299 6.00 -22.26 -2.26
N LYS A 300 6.79 -21.18 -2.21
CA LYS A 300 7.55 -20.74 -1.04
C LYS A 300 7.17 -19.30 -0.69
N VAL A 301 6.99 -19.05 0.60
CA VAL A 301 6.71 -17.72 1.13
C VAL A 301 7.80 -17.37 2.13
N TRP A 302 8.56 -16.34 1.83
CA TRP A 302 9.70 -15.87 2.59
C TRP A 302 9.38 -14.53 3.24
N LYS A 303 9.78 -14.36 4.48
CA LYS A 303 9.72 -13.10 5.23
C LYS A 303 11.12 -12.54 5.38
N LEU A 304 11.31 -11.26 5.07
CA LEU A 304 12.55 -10.56 5.34
C LEU A 304 12.77 -10.44 6.85
N LYS A 305 13.97 -10.77 7.32
CA LYS A 305 14.34 -10.61 8.72
C LYS A 305 14.69 -9.16 9.04
N SER A 306 14.33 -8.74 10.25
CA SER A 306 14.73 -7.42 10.79
C SER A 306 16.23 -7.36 11.08
N ASP A 307 16.81 -8.49 11.51
CA ASP A 307 18.23 -8.64 11.80
C ASP A 307 18.86 -9.68 10.87
N ASN A 308 20.12 -9.43 10.50
CA ASN A 308 20.90 -10.34 9.67
C ASN A 308 22.19 -10.77 10.40
N SER A 309 22.10 -10.93 11.71
CA SER A 309 23.24 -11.26 12.57
C SER A 309 23.83 -12.64 12.26
N ASP A 310 23.00 -13.55 11.75
CA ASP A 310 23.37 -14.91 11.33
C ASP A 310 23.74 -15.01 9.84
N GLY A 311 23.77 -13.89 9.10
CA GLY A 311 24.09 -13.85 7.68
C GLY A 311 22.93 -14.23 6.74
N GLU A 312 21.82 -14.71 7.27
CA GLU A 312 20.61 -15.05 6.53
C GLU A 312 19.57 -13.92 6.51
N TRP A 313 19.26 -13.42 5.32
CA TRP A 313 18.30 -12.31 5.14
C TRP A 313 16.84 -12.73 5.23
N TRP A 314 16.54 -13.96 4.80
CA TRP A 314 15.18 -14.43 4.57
C TRP A 314 14.86 -15.60 5.49
N ARG A 315 13.65 -15.59 6.05
CA ARG A 315 13.10 -16.71 6.81
C ARG A 315 11.90 -17.26 6.07
N LEU A 316 11.94 -18.55 5.75
CA LEU A 316 10.77 -19.23 5.20
C LEU A 316 9.66 -19.24 6.26
N THR A 317 8.44 -18.81 5.89
CA THR A 317 7.35 -18.68 6.85
C THR A 317 6.78 -20.04 7.28
N ARG A 318 6.82 -21.02 6.36
CA ARG A 318 6.30 -22.39 6.48
C ARG A 318 7.02 -23.33 5.52
N GLU A 319 6.78 -24.63 5.63
CA GLU A 319 7.22 -25.60 4.62
C GLU A 319 6.71 -25.25 3.22
N GLU A 320 7.48 -25.60 2.21
CA GLU A 320 7.07 -25.45 0.81
C GLU A 320 5.79 -26.24 0.52
N ILE A 321 4.91 -25.67 -0.31
CA ILE A 321 3.66 -26.29 -0.70
C ILE A 321 3.84 -26.86 -2.10
N ASP A 322 3.60 -28.16 -2.26
CA ASP A 322 3.43 -28.77 -3.57
C ASP A 322 2.06 -28.35 -4.13
N MET A 323 2.09 -27.48 -5.13
CA MET A 323 0.90 -26.93 -5.76
C MET A 323 0.03 -28.01 -6.42
N ALA A 324 0.62 -29.14 -6.82
CA ALA A 324 -0.17 -30.27 -7.34
C ALA A 324 -1.01 -30.94 -6.23
N SER A 325 -0.48 -30.99 -4.99
CA SER A 325 -1.21 -31.57 -3.85
C SER A 325 -2.45 -30.78 -3.44
N VAL A 326 -2.52 -29.50 -3.83
CA VAL A 326 -3.65 -28.60 -3.57
C VAL A 326 -4.51 -28.35 -4.80
N GLY A 327 -4.30 -29.11 -5.89
CA GLY A 327 -5.11 -29.04 -7.11
C GLY A 327 -4.75 -27.92 -8.08
N PHE A 328 -3.57 -27.31 -7.93
CA PHE A 328 -3.07 -26.19 -8.74
C PHE A 328 -1.72 -26.50 -9.37
N ASP A 329 -1.65 -27.66 -10.02
CA ASP A 329 -0.43 -28.31 -10.47
C ASP A 329 0.43 -27.51 -11.47
N VAL A 330 -0.12 -26.60 -12.30
CA VAL A 330 0.69 -25.84 -13.27
C VAL A 330 0.17 -24.40 -13.49
N ASN A 331 1.09 -23.48 -13.80
CA ASN A 331 0.82 -22.12 -14.29
C ASN A 331 0.12 -21.15 -13.32
N CYS A 332 0.46 -21.24 -12.04
CA CYS A 332 0.12 -20.20 -11.07
C CYS A 332 1.21 -19.11 -10.99
N PHE A 333 0.78 -17.85 -10.92
CA PHE A 333 1.63 -16.67 -10.74
C PHE A 333 1.30 -16.01 -9.41
N PRO A 334 2.26 -15.75 -8.52
CA PRO A 334 1.96 -15.07 -7.27
C PRO A 334 1.61 -13.59 -7.53
N LEU A 335 0.48 -13.14 -6.99
CA LEU A 335 0.00 -11.75 -7.11
C LEU A 335 0.27 -10.93 -5.84
N GLY A 336 0.26 -11.59 -4.68
CA GLY A 336 0.50 -10.94 -3.39
C GLY A 336 0.05 -11.79 -2.22
N VAL A 337 0.08 -11.17 -1.04
CA VAL A 337 -0.31 -11.76 0.24
C VAL A 337 -1.29 -10.80 0.90
N ASN A 338 -2.20 -11.31 1.73
CA ASN A 338 -3.12 -10.46 2.48
C ASN A 338 -2.33 -9.47 3.37
N PRO A 339 -2.67 -8.16 3.37
CA PRO A 339 -1.95 -7.17 4.15
C PRO A 339 -1.91 -7.43 5.65
N PHE A 340 -2.90 -8.15 6.17
CA PHE A 340 -3.10 -8.38 7.60
C PHE A 340 -2.91 -9.84 8.01
N ASP A 341 -2.79 -10.76 7.05
CA ASP A 341 -2.58 -12.17 7.30
C ASP A 341 -1.56 -12.80 6.33
N THR A 342 -0.33 -13.00 6.81
CA THR A 342 0.76 -13.69 6.07
C THR A 342 0.43 -15.11 5.63
N GLY A 343 -0.62 -15.73 6.19
CA GLY A 343 -1.07 -17.07 5.84
C GLY A 343 -1.98 -17.11 4.60
N LEU A 344 -2.48 -15.97 4.12
CA LEU A 344 -3.38 -15.89 2.99
C LEU A 344 -2.64 -15.35 1.76
N VAL A 345 -2.47 -16.20 0.74
CA VAL A 345 -1.78 -15.87 -0.52
C VAL A 345 -2.79 -15.73 -1.66
N TYR A 346 -2.48 -14.85 -2.60
CA TYR A 346 -3.27 -14.67 -3.83
C TYR A 346 -2.41 -14.99 -5.04
N LEU A 347 -2.92 -15.86 -5.89
CA LEU A 347 -2.27 -16.31 -7.12
C LEU A 347 -3.19 -16.07 -8.32
N TRP A 348 -2.62 -15.93 -9.50
CA TRP A 348 -3.34 -16.02 -10.76
C TRP A 348 -3.13 -17.42 -11.34
N SER A 349 -4.20 -18.19 -11.53
CA SER A 349 -4.13 -19.45 -12.28
C SER A 349 -4.40 -19.19 -13.75
N ARG A 350 -3.39 -19.38 -14.61
CA ARG A 350 -3.59 -19.30 -16.06
C ARG A 350 -4.56 -20.35 -16.56
N HIS A 351 -4.44 -21.58 -16.06
CA HIS A 351 -5.26 -22.71 -16.50
C HIS A 351 -6.75 -22.41 -16.30
N HIS A 352 -7.11 -21.87 -15.13
CA HIS A 352 -8.50 -21.52 -14.82
C HIS A 352 -8.88 -20.09 -15.21
N SER A 353 -7.93 -19.28 -15.68
CA SER A 353 -8.11 -17.86 -16.01
C SER A 353 -8.79 -17.06 -14.89
N CYS A 354 -8.40 -17.31 -13.64
CA CYS A 354 -8.97 -16.64 -12.48
C CYS A 354 -7.97 -16.53 -11.32
N VAL A 355 -8.37 -15.76 -10.30
CA VAL A 355 -7.60 -15.62 -9.07
C VAL A 355 -7.80 -16.86 -8.19
N VAL A 356 -6.77 -17.27 -7.48
CA VAL A 356 -6.78 -18.33 -6.48
C VAL A 356 -6.42 -17.71 -5.14
N SER A 357 -7.27 -17.90 -4.13
CA SER A 357 -6.89 -17.62 -2.74
C SER A 357 -6.41 -18.91 -2.10
N GLY A 358 -5.25 -18.88 -1.45
CA GLY A 358 -4.73 -20.01 -0.69
C GLY A 358 -4.50 -19.66 0.76
N ASN A 359 -4.91 -20.56 1.67
CA ASN A 359 -4.46 -20.54 3.04
C ASN A 359 -3.27 -21.49 3.18
N VAL A 360 -2.06 -20.95 3.31
CA VAL A 360 -0.83 -21.75 3.40
C VAL A 360 -0.74 -22.56 4.70
N ARG A 361 -1.56 -22.24 5.72
CA ARG A 361 -1.63 -22.97 6.98
C ARG A 361 -2.49 -24.22 6.87
N THR A 362 -3.68 -24.09 6.28
CA THR A 362 -4.61 -25.21 6.11
C THR A 362 -4.38 -25.98 4.81
N ARG A 363 -3.57 -25.42 3.89
CA ARG A 363 -3.36 -25.90 2.52
C ARG A 363 -4.64 -25.96 1.68
N GLU A 364 -5.61 -25.13 2.04
CA GLU A 364 -6.86 -24.98 1.29
C GLU A 364 -6.71 -23.87 0.26
N PHE A 365 -6.95 -24.20 -0.99
CA PHE A 365 -6.91 -23.26 -2.10
C PHE A 365 -8.25 -23.26 -2.82
N THR A 366 -8.74 -22.08 -3.20
CA THR A 366 -10.07 -21.90 -3.78
C THR A 366 -9.99 -20.96 -4.98
N LEU A 367 -10.65 -21.34 -6.06
CA LEU A 367 -10.84 -20.50 -7.24
C LEU A 367 -11.76 -19.32 -6.91
N ARG A 368 -11.46 -18.15 -7.47
CA ARG A 368 -12.15 -16.91 -7.17
C ARG A 368 -12.52 -16.20 -8.47
N GLN A 369 -13.82 -16.10 -8.79
CA GLN A 369 -14.29 -15.55 -10.07
C GLN A 369 -14.78 -14.09 -9.94
N GLU A 370 -14.74 -13.35 -11.05
CA GLU A 370 -15.11 -11.93 -11.13
C GLU A 370 -16.57 -11.64 -10.74
N THR A 371 -17.46 -12.61 -10.96
CA THR A 371 -18.90 -12.47 -10.69
C THR A 371 -19.28 -12.75 -9.23
N GLU A 372 -18.33 -13.18 -8.40
CA GLU A 372 -18.58 -13.48 -6.99
C GLU A 372 -18.35 -12.22 -6.15
N THR A 373 -19.34 -11.32 -6.09
CA THR A 373 -19.50 -10.55 -4.85
C THR A 373 -19.98 -11.52 -3.77
N TRP A 374 -19.11 -12.37 -3.24
CA TRP A 374 -19.47 -13.10 -2.04
C TRP A 374 -19.34 -12.20 -0.83
N SER A 375 -20.16 -12.50 0.15
CA SER A 375 -19.99 -12.09 1.53
C SER A 375 -19.68 -13.37 2.29
N ASP A 376 -18.47 -13.51 2.78
CA ASP A 376 -18.11 -14.56 3.74
C ASP A 376 -18.66 -14.27 5.16
N GLY A 377 -19.43 -13.18 5.31
CA GLY A 377 -19.90 -12.67 6.59
C GLY A 377 -18.97 -11.61 7.18
N GLU A 378 -17.76 -11.44 6.62
CA GLU A 378 -16.72 -10.53 7.12
C GLU A 378 -16.44 -9.34 6.17
N GLY A 379 -16.80 -9.42 4.88
CA GLY A 379 -16.74 -8.30 3.95
C GLY A 379 -17.12 -8.66 2.52
N LYS A 380 -16.91 -7.73 1.58
CA LYS A 380 -17.15 -7.95 0.15
C LYS A 380 -15.85 -7.87 -0.64
N TRP A 381 -15.77 -8.66 -1.70
CA TRP A 381 -14.59 -8.76 -2.54
C TRP A 381 -14.85 -8.21 -3.94
N SER A 382 -13.81 -7.66 -4.56
CA SER A 382 -13.75 -7.30 -5.98
C SER A 382 -12.54 -7.98 -6.61
N ILE A 383 -12.73 -8.61 -7.77
CA ILE A 383 -11.66 -9.30 -8.49
C ILE A 383 -11.76 -8.92 -9.95
N ASN A 384 -10.68 -8.41 -10.53
CA ASN A 384 -10.64 -8.07 -11.95
C ASN A 384 -9.88 -9.16 -12.72
N THR A 385 -10.60 -10.13 -13.27
CA THR A 385 -9.94 -11.25 -13.96
C THR A 385 -9.41 -10.82 -15.33
N SER A 386 -10.15 -9.95 -16.04
CA SER A 386 -9.77 -9.49 -17.37
C SER A 386 -8.43 -8.75 -17.40
N ASP A 387 -8.21 -7.83 -16.45
CA ASP A 387 -6.98 -7.05 -16.38
C ASP A 387 -5.86 -7.81 -15.71
N SER A 388 -6.16 -8.71 -14.76
CA SER A 388 -5.17 -9.65 -14.23
C SER A 388 -4.61 -10.55 -15.33
N LYS A 389 -5.48 -11.07 -16.21
CA LYS A 389 -5.05 -11.86 -17.36
C LYS A 389 -4.11 -11.07 -18.26
N LYS A 390 -4.53 -9.87 -18.68
CA LYS A 390 -3.71 -8.98 -19.52
C LYS A 390 -2.39 -8.60 -18.84
N TYR A 391 -2.40 -8.29 -17.56
CA TYR A 391 -1.18 -7.96 -16.80
C TYR A 391 -0.19 -9.12 -16.77
N ILE A 392 -0.67 -10.34 -16.55
CA ILE A 392 0.20 -11.51 -16.55
C ILE A 392 0.68 -11.82 -17.98
N GLU A 393 -0.23 -11.96 -18.95
CA GLU A 393 0.08 -12.44 -20.30
C GLU A 393 0.77 -11.40 -21.19
N GLU A 394 0.40 -10.11 -21.09
CA GLU A 394 0.96 -9.06 -21.95
C GLU A 394 2.13 -8.30 -21.32
N VAL A 395 2.25 -8.27 -19.99
CA VAL A 395 3.27 -7.42 -19.31
C VAL A 395 4.33 -8.26 -18.60
N TYR A 396 3.93 -9.25 -17.81
CA TYR A 396 4.89 -10.05 -17.05
C TYR A 396 5.67 -11.01 -17.95
N GLU A 397 5.00 -11.70 -18.88
CA GLU A 397 5.67 -12.73 -19.70
C GLU A 397 6.67 -12.21 -20.71
N LEU A 398 6.60 -10.93 -21.08
CA LEU A 398 7.62 -10.30 -21.90
C LEU A 398 8.99 -10.23 -21.18
N ASN A 399 9.01 -10.42 -19.85
CA ASN A 399 10.23 -10.50 -19.08
C ASN A 399 10.00 -11.39 -17.84
N THR A 400 10.11 -12.70 -18.03
CA THR A 400 9.87 -13.72 -16.98
C THR A 400 10.78 -13.56 -15.75
N ALA A 401 11.92 -12.87 -15.90
CA ALA A 401 12.81 -12.54 -14.79
C ALA A 401 12.25 -11.49 -13.83
N LEU A 402 11.17 -10.78 -14.18
CA LEU A 402 10.54 -9.76 -13.32
C LEU A 402 9.99 -10.33 -12.02
N VAL A 403 9.91 -9.45 -11.02
CA VAL A 403 9.17 -9.70 -9.78
C VAL A 403 7.85 -8.93 -9.85
N ILE A 404 6.72 -9.61 -9.63
CA ILE A 404 5.40 -8.97 -9.56
C ILE A 404 5.31 -8.18 -8.26
N THR A 405 5.14 -6.87 -8.38
CA THR A 405 4.91 -5.98 -7.23
C THR A 405 3.62 -5.20 -7.48
N LEU A 406 2.49 -5.75 -7.04
CA LEU A 406 1.22 -5.01 -7.02
C LEU A 406 1.25 -4.00 -5.86
N SER A 407 0.70 -2.82 -6.09
CA SER A 407 0.72 -1.75 -5.08
C SER A 407 -0.38 -1.99 -4.06
N GLN A 408 0.00 -2.19 -2.80
CA GLN A 408 -0.94 -2.48 -1.73
C GLN A 408 -1.55 -1.18 -1.19
N PHE A 409 -2.82 -0.93 -1.50
CA PHE A 409 -3.57 0.21 -1.01
C PHE A 409 -4.39 -0.18 0.22
N VAL A 410 -3.98 0.33 1.38
CA VAL A 410 -4.67 0.14 2.67
C VAL A 410 -5.10 1.51 3.19
N PRO A 411 -6.39 1.76 3.45
CA PRO A 411 -6.86 3.00 4.08
C PRO A 411 -6.22 3.20 5.45
N PRO A 412 -6.02 4.44 5.88
CA PRO A 412 -5.39 4.68 7.16
C PRO A 412 -6.34 4.30 8.29
N GLN A 413 -5.80 3.75 9.37
CA GLN A 413 -6.58 3.43 10.57
C GLN A 413 -7.14 4.68 11.24
N TRP A 414 -6.52 5.84 11.00
CA TRP A 414 -7.02 7.11 11.47
C TRP A 414 -7.08 8.13 10.34
N MET A 415 -8.21 8.82 10.25
CA MET A 415 -8.50 9.76 9.17
C MET A 415 -8.25 11.19 9.67
N ASP A 416 -7.06 11.71 9.37
CA ASP A 416 -6.70 13.12 9.55
C ASP A 416 -6.50 13.77 8.16
N PRO A 417 -6.52 15.12 8.09
CA PRO A 417 -6.31 15.83 6.84
C PRO A 417 -4.98 15.45 6.19
N VAL A 418 -4.96 15.43 4.86
CA VAL A 418 -3.74 15.25 4.08
C VAL A 418 -2.70 16.30 4.52
N PRO A 419 -1.46 15.91 4.87
CA PRO A 419 -0.41 16.86 5.23
C PRO A 419 -0.23 17.91 4.12
N ARG A 420 -0.15 19.18 4.50
CA ARG A 420 0.03 20.29 3.56
C ARG A 420 1.37 20.98 3.79
N PRO A 421 1.98 21.52 2.73
CA PRO A 421 3.11 22.42 2.86
C PRO A 421 2.79 23.58 3.81
N PRO A 422 3.80 24.11 4.53
CA PRO A 422 3.67 25.42 5.16
C PRO A 422 3.34 26.46 4.07
N TYR A 423 2.30 27.27 4.33
CA TYR A 423 1.81 28.31 3.44
C TYR A 423 2.83 29.40 3.15
#